data_AF-A0A661AKY9-F1
#
_entry.id   AF-A0A661AKY9-F1
#
_cell.length_a   1.000
_cell.length_b   1.000
_cell.length_c   1.000
_cell.angle_alpha   90.00
_cell.angle_beta   90.00
_cell.angle_gamma   90.00
#
_symmetry.space_group_name_H-M   'P 1'
#
loop_
_entity.id
_entity.type
_entity.pdbx_description
1 polymer ?
#
loop_
_entity_poly.entity_id
_entity_poly.type
_entity_poly.pdbx_seq_one_letter_code
_entity_poly.pdbx_strand_id
1 'polypeptide(L)'
;MKMKNRIFTRTIVILVLASGLIGEKYFQKGKEIFFATGTIKYISIEGGFYGIITEKGKNYLPVNLSEEFKKDGLSVLFKAKPQRVATIQMWGEPVEILEIKLIEKKQNLSQIKVAILYERITDGIYHPSKIRT
;
A
#
# COMPACT_ATOMS: atom_id res chain seq x y z
N MET A 1 57.47 -16.38 -0.24
CA MET A 1 56.20 -15.69 0.08
C MET A 1 55.39 -15.45 -1.21
N LYS A 2 54.61 -16.44 -1.71
CA LYS A 2 53.86 -16.32 -2.99
C LYS A 2 52.56 -17.14 -3.06
N MET A 3 52.05 -17.64 -1.93
CA MET A 3 50.91 -18.59 -1.92
C MET A 3 49.60 -18.02 -1.33
N LYS A 4 49.64 -16.90 -0.58
CA LYS A 4 48.44 -16.30 0.03
C LYS A 4 47.54 -15.53 -0.95
N ASN A 5 48.08 -15.00 -2.05
CA ASN A 5 47.34 -14.10 -2.95
C ASN A 5 46.43 -14.84 -3.96
N ARG A 6 46.72 -16.10 -4.32
CA ARG A 6 45.89 -16.89 -5.25
C ARG A 6 44.61 -17.44 -4.62
N ILE A 7 44.61 -17.64 -3.30
CA ILE A 7 43.41 -18.11 -2.58
C ILE A 7 42.47 -16.94 -2.35
N PHE A 8 43.02 -15.76 -2.01
CA PHE A 8 42.26 -14.55 -1.73
C PHE A 8 41.54 -13.98 -2.97
N THR A 9 42.13 -14.10 -4.17
CA THR A 9 41.47 -13.68 -5.41
C THR A 9 40.32 -14.60 -5.80
N ARG A 10 40.41 -15.91 -5.51
CA ARG A 10 39.36 -16.88 -5.85
C ARG A 10 38.12 -16.72 -4.96
N THR A 11 38.29 -16.38 -3.68
CA THR A 11 37.16 -16.12 -2.77
C THR A 11 36.41 -14.83 -3.11
N ILE A 12 37.11 -13.76 -3.51
CA ILE A 12 36.47 -12.51 -3.96
C ILE A 12 35.63 -12.72 -5.22
N VAL A 13 36.14 -13.49 -6.19
CA VAL A 13 35.41 -13.78 -7.43
C VAL A 13 34.12 -14.57 -7.17
N ILE A 14 34.14 -15.53 -6.23
CA ILE A 14 32.95 -16.32 -5.87
C ILE A 14 31.89 -15.44 -5.16
N LEU A 15 32.29 -14.52 -4.29
CA LEU A 15 31.37 -13.58 -3.62
C LEU A 15 30.71 -12.61 -4.62
N VAL A 16 31.47 -12.10 -5.59
CA VAL A 16 30.94 -11.23 -6.65
C VAL A 16 29.97 -12.00 -7.55
N LEU A 17 30.30 -13.23 -7.96
CA LEU A 17 29.39 -14.06 -8.77
C LEU A 17 28.12 -14.46 -8.01
N ALA A 18 28.21 -14.77 -6.71
CA ALA A 18 27.05 -15.06 -5.89
C ALA A 18 26.12 -13.85 -5.74
N SER A 19 26.67 -12.64 -5.56
CA SER A 19 25.87 -11.41 -5.51
C SER A 19 25.19 -11.05 -6.84
N GLY A 20 25.85 -11.32 -7.98
CA GLY A 20 25.27 -11.12 -9.31
C GLY A 20 24.05 -12.01 -9.57
N LEU A 21 24.13 -13.29 -9.21
CA LEU A 21 23.02 -14.25 -9.36
C LEU A 21 21.81 -13.93 -8.46
N ILE A 22 22.07 -13.37 -7.28
CA ILE A 22 21.02 -12.93 -6.37
C ILE A 22 20.35 -11.66 -6.91
N GLY A 23 21.12 -10.68 -7.37
CA GLY A 23 20.61 -9.42 -7.95
C GLY A 23 19.71 -9.63 -9.17
N GLU A 24 20.03 -10.60 -10.03
CA GLU A 24 19.25 -10.91 -11.23
C GLU A 24 17.85 -11.47 -10.90
N LYS A 25 17.72 -12.28 -9.84
CA LYS A 25 16.42 -12.78 -9.34
C LYS A 25 15.55 -11.67 -8.74
N TYR A 26 16.15 -10.70 -8.05
CA TYR A 26 15.41 -9.54 -7.54
C TYR A 26 14.96 -8.60 -8.68
N PHE A 27 15.74 -8.50 -9.75
CA PHE A 27 15.44 -7.62 -10.89
C PHE A 27 14.24 -8.07 -11.75
N GLN A 28 13.98 -9.38 -11.83
CA GLN A 28 12.90 -9.94 -12.65
C GLN A 28 11.52 -9.85 -11.99
N LYS A 29 11.44 -9.66 -10.66
CA LYS A 29 10.15 -9.62 -9.93
C LYS A 29 9.28 -8.40 -10.28
N GLY A 30 9.85 -7.36 -10.89
CA GLY A 30 9.20 -6.08 -11.18
C GLY A 30 8.67 -5.89 -12.61
N LYS A 31 8.35 -6.96 -13.34
CA LYS A 31 7.81 -6.85 -14.71
C LYS A 31 6.42 -7.46 -14.92
N GLU A 32 5.90 -8.19 -13.94
CA GLU A 32 4.65 -8.91 -14.12
C GLU A 32 3.44 -8.04 -13.76
N ILE A 33 2.42 -8.13 -14.60
CA ILE A 33 1.10 -7.57 -14.31
C ILE A 33 0.53 -8.35 -13.13
N PHE A 34 -0.01 -7.64 -12.14
CA PHE A 34 -0.58 -8.24 -10.95
C PHE A 34 -1.96 -7.66 -10.64
N PHE A 35 -2.72 -8.40 -9.83
CA PHE A 35 -3.97 -7.94 -9.24
C PHE A 35 -3.79 -7.78 -7.73
N ALA A 36 -4.34 -6.70 -7.17
CA ALA A 36 -4.31 -6.47 -5.74
C ALA A 36 -5.55 -5.67 -5.30
N THR A 37 -5.83 -5.75 -4.00
CA THR A 37 -6.80 -4.88 -3.32
C THR A 37 -6.07 -3.85 -2.47
N GLY A 38 -6.65 -2.67 -2.36
CA GLY A 38 -6.10 -1.63 -1.51
C GLY A 38 -7.09 -0.51 -1.23
N THR A 39 -6.65 0.44 -0.41
CA THR A 39 -7.40 1.65 -0.09
C THR A 39 -6.69 2.84 -0.69
N ILE A 40 -7.42 3.67 -1.43
CA ILE A 40 -6.93 4.95 -1.90
C ILE A 40 -6.69 5.85 -0.70
N LYS A 41 -5.50 6.44 -0.64
CA LYS A 41 -5.10 7.39 0.39
C LYS A 41 -4.53 8.66 -0.21
N TYR A 42 -4.92 9.79 0.35
CA TYR A 42 -4.23 11.05 0.11
C TYR A 42 -2.99 11.14 1.01
N ILE A 43 -1.84 11.41 0.42
CA ILE A 43 -0.56 11.59 1.09
C ILE A 43 -0.16 13.05 0.92
N SER A 44 0.12 13.74 2.02
CA SER A 44 0.33 15.21 2.06
C SER A 44 1.79 15.65 1.91
N ILE A 45 2.66 14.83 1.29
CA ILE A 45 4.06 15.20 1.01
C ILE A 45 4.19 15.80 -0.39
N GLU A 46 5.12 16.74 -0.58
CA GLU A 46 5.47 17.34 -1.88
C GLU A 46 4.29 17.93 -2.68
N GLY A 47 3.39 18.66 -2.02
CA GLY A 47 2.18 19.20 -2.66
C GLY A 47 1.01 18.23 -2.72
N GLY A 48 1.25 16.98 -2.32
CA GLY A 48 0.25 15.96 -2.05
C GLY A 48 -0.24 15.20 -3.27
N PHE A 49 -0.53 13.92 -3.07
CA PHE A 49 -0.91 13.00 -4.13
C PHE A 49 -1.78 11.85 -3.59
N TYR A 50 -2.34 11.06 -4.50
CA TYR A 50 -3.09 9.86 -4.15
C TYR A 50 -2.25 8.60 -4.40
N GLY A 51 -2.22 7.72 -3.40
CA GLY A 51 -1.57 6.42 -3.44
C GLY A 51 -2.55 5.29 -3.10
N ILE A 52 -2.15 4.05 -3.34
CA ILE A 52 -2.91 2.86 -2.94
C ILE A 52 -2.13 2.12 -1.86
N ILE A 53 -2.76 1.92 -0.70
CA ILE A 53 -2.19 1.13 0.40
C ILE A 53 -2.95 -0.20 0.49
N THR A 54 -2.24 -1.30 0.28
CA THR A 54 -2.81 -2.65 0.43
C THR A 54 -3.02 -3.03 1.90
N GLU A 55 -3.85 -4.03 2.17
CA GLU A 55 -4.07 -4.55 3.52
C GLU A 55 -2.78 -5.06 4.19
N LYS A 56 -1.79 -5.48 3.38
CA LYS A 56 -0.47 -5.92 3.85
C LYS A 56 0.51 -4.77 4.08
N GLY A 57 0.06 -3.51 3.96
CA GLY A 57 0.87 -2.31 4.15
C GLY A 57 1.80 -1.98 2.99
N LYS A 58 1.68 -2.67 1.85
CA LYS A 58 2.43 -2.32 0.63
C LYS A 58 1.82 -1.07 -0.02
N ASN A 59 2.69 -0.12 -0.36
CA ASN A 59 2.35 1.17 -0.95
C ASN A 59 2.61 1.16 -2.45
N TYR A 60 1.63 1.58 -3.23
CA TYR A 60 1.73 1.74 -4.66
C TYR A 60 1.43 3.19 -5.05
N LEU A 61 2.23 3.74 -5.94
CA LEU A 61 2.10 5.08 -6.49
C LEU A 61 1.54 4.97 -7.93
N PRO A 62 0.23 5.17 -8.14
CA PRO A 62 -0.36 5.14 -9.46
C PRO A 62 0.11 6.35 -10.28
N VAL A 63 0.62 6.12 -11.49
CA VAL A 63 1.02 7.23 -12.38
C VAL A 63 -0.14 7.78 -13.20
N ASN A 64 -1.26 7.05 -13.31
CA ASN A 64 -2.40 7.34 -14.18
C ASN A 64 -3.76 7.14 -13.48
N LEU A 65 -3.87 7.43 -12.17
CA LEU A 65 -5.13 7.29 -11.44
C LEU A 65 -6.21 8.25 -12.00
N SER A 66 -7.35 7.72 -12.43
CA SER A 66 -8.47 8.54 -12.91
C SER A 66 -9.10 9.37 -11.79
N GLU A 67 -9.62 10.56 -12.15
CA GLU A 67 -10.18 11.54 -11.20
C GLU A 67 -11.29 10.97 -10.32
N GLU A 68 -12.09 10.04 -10.85
CA GLU A 68 -13.18 9.39 -10.11
C GLU A 68 -12.70 8.60 -8.88
N PHE A 69 -11.44 8.14 -8.87
CA PHE A 69 -10.83 7.43 -7.75
C PHE A 69 -9.96 8.32 -6.88
N LYS A 70 -9.80 9.63 -7.17
CA LYS A 70 -9.05 10.58 -6.34
C LYS A 70 -9.87 11.04 -5.13
N LYS A 71 -10.26 10.08 -4.30
CA LYS A 71 -11.00 10.30 -3.05
C LYS A 71 -10.42 9.42 -1.96
N ASP A 72 -10.11 10.01 -0.81
CA ASP A 72 -9.57 9.26 0.32
C ASP A 72 -10.56 8.19 0.81
N GLY A 73 -10.04 7.02 1.13
CA GLY A 73 -10.79 5.94 1.77
C GLY A 73 -11.51 4.98 0.83
N LEU A 74 -11.43 5.17 -0.49
CA LEU A 74 -12.02 4.23 -1.45
C LEU A 74 -11.30 2.88 -1.41
N SER A 75 -12.04 1.81 -1.16
CA SER A 75 -11.53 0.43 -1.32
C SER A 75 -11.64 0.01 -2.77
N VAL A 76 -10.53 -0.46 -3.35
CA VAL A 76 -10.44 -0.77 -4.78
C VAL A 76 -9.79 -2.12 -5.03
N LEU A 77 -10.25 -2.80 -6.08
CA LEU A 77 -9.56 -3.92 -6.73
C LEU A 77 -8.93 -3.35 -7.99
N PHE A 78 -7.64 -3.59 -8.19
CA PHE A 78 -6.93 -3.04 -9.33
C PHE A 78 -5.99 -4.06 -9.96
N LYS A 79 -5.80 -3.92 -11.26
CA LYS A 79 -4.80 -4.60 -12.07
C LYS A 79 -3.74 -3.59 -12.44
N ALA A 80 -2.48 -3.89 -12.17
CA ALA A 80 -1.40 -2.95 -12.35
C ALA A 80 -0.14 -3.60 -12.91
N LYS A 81 0.69 -2.76 -13.52
CA LYS A 81 2.02 -3.11 -13.99
C LYS A 81 3.04 -2.20 -13.32
N PRO A 82 4.14 -2.73 -12.74
CA PRO A 82 5.21 -1.89 -12.23
C PRO A 82 5.82 -1.01 -13.32
N GLN A 83 6.12 0.24 -12.97
CA GLN A 83 6.68 1.22 -13.89
C GLN A 83 7.99 1.78 -13.36
N ARG A 84 9.00 1.87 -14.23
CA ARG A 84 10.33 2.38 -13.90
C ARG A 84 10.42 3.86 -14.22
N VAL A 85 9.68 4.67 -13.48
CA VAL A 85 9.75 6.13 -13.54
C VAL A 85 10.38 6.66 -12.27
N ALA A 86 11.24 7.67 -12.43
CA ALA A 86 11.68 8.46 -11.29
C ALA A 86 10.50 9.34 -10.85
N THR A 87 10.13 9.26 -9.58
CA THR A 87 9.06 10.07 -9.00
C THR A 87 9.67 11.03 -7.99
N ILE A 88 9.14 12.26 -7.94
CA ILE A 88 9.56 13.24 -6.93
C ILE A 88 9.15 12.75 -5.54
N GLN A 89 7.98 12.10 -5.44
CA GLN A 89 7.32 11.74 -4.19
C GLN A 89 8.14 10.81 -3.28
N MET A 90 9.15 10.11 -3.84
CA MET A 90 9.99 9.12 -3.14
C MET A 90 9.17 8.14 -2.28
N TRP A 91 7.95 7.81 -2.69
CA TRP A 91 6.98 7.04 -1.92
C TRP A 91 6.31 5.98 -2.78
N GLY A 92 6.22 4.76 -2.24
CA GLY A 92 5.55 3.64 -2.88
C GLY A 92 6.27 3.12 -4.13
N GLU A 93 5.77 2.00 -4.66
CA GLU A 93 6.22 1.45 -5.94
C GLU A 93 5.41 2.09 -7.08
N PRO A 94 6.03 2.78 -8.05
CA PRO A 94 5.30 3.35 -9.18
C PRO A 94 4.65 2.27 -10.03
N VAL A 95 3.36 2.43 -10.32
CA VAL A 95 2.58 1.49 -11.10
C VAL A 95 1.67 2.18 -12.11
N GLU A 96 1.52 1.55 -13.26
CA GLU A 96 0.47 1.86 -14.22
C GLU A 96 -0.78 1.05 -13.88
N ILE A 97 -1.89 1.72 -13.69
CA ILE A 97 -3.20 1.10 -13.49
C ILE A 97 -3.76 0.72 -14.86
N LEU A 98 -4.00 -0.57 -15.05
CA LEU A 98 -4.60 -1.12 -16.26
C LEU A 98 -6.12 -1.24 -16.12
N GLU A 99 -6.59 -1.65 -14.93
CA GLU A 99 -8.00 -1.75 -14.59
C GLU A 99 -8.16 -1.42 -13.10
N ILE A 100 -9.25 -0.74 -12.73
CA ILE A 100 -9.57 -0.41 -11.34
C ILE A 100 -11.08 -0.41 -11.14
N LYS A 101 -11.53 -0.97 -10.02
CA LYS A 101 -12.94 -1.09 -9.66
C LYS A 101 -13.12 -0.81 -8.17
N LEU A 102 -14.21 -0.13 -7.83
CA LEU A 102 -14.63 0.04 -6.45
C LEU A 102 -15.07 -1.30 -5.84
N ILE A 103 -14.62 -1.55 -4.62
CA ILE A 103 -15.12 -2.65 -3.79
C ILE A 103 -16.06 -2.02 -2.78
N GLU A 104 -17.34 -2.35 -2.89
CA GLU A 104 -18.30 -1.97 -1.87
C GLU A 104 -17.92 -2.65 -0.54
N LYS A 105 -17.57 -1.85 0.47
CA LYS A 105 -17.58 -2.36 1.84
C LYS A 105 -19.03 -2.66 2.19
N LYS A 106 -19.39 -3.94 2.30
CA LYS A 106 -20.58 -4.35 3.04
C LYS A 106 -20.39 -3.87 4.48
N GLN A 107 -20.95 -2.70 4.78
CA GLN A 107 -20.98 -2.16 6.12
C GLN A 107 -21.60 -3.24 7.02
N ASN A 108 -20.94 -3.56 8.13
CA ASN A 108 -21.48 -4.52 9.09
C ASN A 108 -22.69 -3.86 9.77
N LEU A 109 -23.85 -3.97 9.12
CA LEU A 109 -25.11 -3.38 9.53
C LEU A 109 -25.47 -3.75 10.98
N SER A 110 -25.00 -4.89 11.46
CA SER A 110 -25.12 -5.33 12.85
C SER A 110 -24.42 -4.36 13.80
N GLN A 111 -23.17 -3.97 13.51
CA GLN A 111 -22.42 -3.02 14.34
C GLN A 111 -23.03 -1.61 14.29
N ILE A 112 -23.49 -1.17 13.12
CA ILE A 112 -24.15 0.14 12.96
C ILE A 112 -25.47 0.18 13.73
N LYS A 113 -26.30 -0.86 13.62
CA LYS A 113 -27.56 -0.96 14.37
C LYS A 113 -27.32 -0.95 15.88
N VAL A 114 -26.27 -1.63 16.35
CA VAL A 114 -25.90 -1.66 17.76
C VAL A 114 -25.43 -0.28 18.22
N ALA A 115 -24.57 0.41 17.48
CA ALA A 115 -24.09 1.76 17.83
C ALA A 115 -25.24 2.78 17.91
N ILE A 116 -26.13 2.79 16.92
CA ILE A 116 -27.33 3.66 16.90
C ILE A 116 -28.28 3.32 18.06
N LEU A 117 -28.44 2.04 18.38
CA LEU A 117 -29.26 1.62 19.51
C LEU A 117 -28.67 2.11 20.84
N TYR A 118 -27.35 2.01 21.01
CA TYR A 118 -26.67 2.54 22.20
C TYR A 118 -26.89 4.05 22.34
N GLU A 119 -26.65 4.83 21.29
CA GLU A 119 -26.88 6.29 21.28
C GLU A 119 -28.33 6.64 21.68
N ARG A 120 -29.31 5.96 21.06
CA ARG A 120 -30.73 6.14 21.39
C ARG A 120 -31.07 5.77 22.84
N ILE A 121 -30.49 4.68 23.36
CA ILE A 121 -30.73 4.23 24.72
C ILE A 121 -30.06 5.19 25.72
N THR A 122 -28.84 5.65 25.46
CA THR A 122 -28.13 6.56 26.37
C THR A 122 -28.81 7.92 26.45
N ASP A 123 -29.30 8.47 25.34
CA ASP A 123 -30.03 9.75 25.34
C ASP A 123 -31.39 9.65 26.03
N GLY A 124 -32.00 8.45 26.01
CA GLY A 124 -33.24 8.14 26.73
C GLY A 124 -33.06 7.91 28.24
N ILE A 125 -31.87 7.47 28.67
CA ILE A 125 -31.56 7.18 30.08
C ILE A 125 -30.85 8.36 30.77
N TYR A 126 -30.09 9.17 30.04
CA TYR A 126 -29.36 10.31 30.57
C TYR A 126 -29.99 11.64 30.14
N HIS A 127 -30.87 12.18 30.98
CA HIS A 127 -31.17 13.61 31.01
C HIS A 127 -30.35 14.26 32.14
N PRO A 128 -29.33 15.08 31.84
CA PRO A 128 -28.45 15.68 32.86
C PRO A 128 -29.17 16.61 33.85
N SER A 129 -30.44 16.94 33.63
CA SER A 129 -31.29 17.68 34.57
C SER A 129 -31.87 16.85 35.72
N LYS A 130 -31.68 15.52 35.74
CA LYS A 130 -32.23 14.64 36.81
C LYS A 130 -31.28 14.36 37.97
N ILE A 131 -30.05 14.88 37.95
CA ILE A 131 -29.19 14.88 39.15
C ILE A 131 -29.55 16.12 39.97
N ARG A 132 -30.68 16.05 40.69
CA ARG A 132 -31.03 17.06 41.69
C ARG A 132 -30.62 16.51 43.05
N THR A 133 -29.58 17.11 43.61
CA THR A 133 -29.19 17.01 45.03
C THR A 133 -30.31 17.51 45.91
#